data_AF-A0A820GFF1-F1
#
_entry.id   AF-A0A820GFF1-F1
#
_cell.length_a   1.000
_cell.length_b   1.000
_cell.length_c   1.000
_cell.angle_alpha   90.00
_cell.angle_beta   90.00
_cell.angle_gamma   90.00
#
_symmetry.space_group_name_H-M   'P 1'
#
loop_
_entity.id
_entity.type
_entity.pdbx_description
1 polymer ?
#
loop_
_entity_poly.entity_id
_entity_poly.type
_entity_poly.pdbx_seq_one_letter_code
_entity_poly.pdbx_strand_id
1 'polypeptide(L)'
;MPAHSRSCESKAKKGGSSGQQLQIHHYYNATPKDEKKSVKTGKNSITSCGVEFVVQDGRAFNLLQSSGFFRLAKQTFDIGRRISSSTNIDIEGLLPTPTTVTKSMQING
;
A
#
# COMPACT_ATOMS: atom_id res chain seq x y z
N MET A 1 50.29 -41.69 -10.01
CA MET A 1 50.04 -40.77 -8.89
C MET A 1 51.36 -40.09 -8.53
N PRO A 2 51.57 -38.86 -9.03
CA PRO A 2 52.19 -37.83 -8.20
C PRO A 2 51.42 -36.50 -8.27
N ALA A 3 51.09 -35.97 -7.10
CA ALA A 3 50.54 -34.63 -6.93
C ALA A 3 51.65 -33.60 -7.21
N HIS A 4 51.37 -32.65 -8.10
CA HIS A 4 52.21 -31.46 -8.27
C HIS A 4 51.38 -30.22 -7.97
N SER A 5 51.59 -29.71 -6.75
CA SER A 5 51.17 -28.37 -6.31
C SER A 5 51.82 -27.32 -7.22
N ARG A 6 51.05 -26.77 -8.15
CA ARG A 6 51.49 -25.63 -8.94
C ARG A 6 51.28 -24.35 -8.13
N SER A 7 52.35 -23.98 -7.42
CA SER A 7 52.57 -22.65 -6.88
C SER A 7 52.46 -21.63 -8.02
N CYS A 8 51.47 -20.75 -7.95
CA CYS A 8 51.36 -19.63 -8.87
C CYS A 8 52.39 -18.57 -8.50
N GLU A 9 53.55 -18.58 -9.16
CA GLU A 9 54.48 -17.45 -9.12
C GLU A 9 53.83 -16.21 -9.73
N SER A 10 53.40 -15.29 -8.87
CA SER A 10 52.90 -13.99 -9.28
C SER A 10 54.08 -13.08 -9.58
N LYS A 11 54.55 -13.07 -10.84
CA LYS A 11 55.51 -12.04 -11.28
C LYS A 11 54.80 -10.69 -11.30
N ALA A 12 54.98 -9.92 -10.24
CA ALA A 12 54.57 -8.52 -10.16
C ALA A 12 55.34 -7.70 -11.21
N LYS A 13 54.77 -7.56 -12.41
CA LYS A 13 55.14 -6.48 -13.32
C LYS A 13 54.40 -5.22 -12.86
N LYS A 14 55.16 -4.22 -12.42
CA LYS A 14 54.73 -2.83 -12.26
C LYS A 14 54.30 -2.29 -13.63
N GLY A 15 53.04 -2.55 -13.99
CA GLY A 15 52.34 -1.86 -15.06
C GLY A 15 51.34 -0.92 -14.40
N GLY A 16 51.62 0.39 -14.45
CA GLY A 16 50.69 1.42 -14.00
C GLY A 16 49.42 1.35 -14.83
N SER A 17 48.40 0.69 -14.29
CA SER A 17 47.02 0.84 -14.72
C SER A 17 46.30 1.47 -13.54
N SER A 18 46.05 2.78 -13.65
CA SER A 18 45.11 3.49 -12.80
C SER A 18 43.69 3.07 -13.18
N GLY A 19 43.37 1.79 -13.01
CA GLY A 19 42.00 1.31 -13.03
C GLY A 19 41.33 1.85 -11.78
N GLN A 20 40.73 3.03 -11.87
CA GLN A 20 39.87 3.54 -10.81
C GLN A 20 38.75 2.52 -10.63
N GLN A 21 38.82 1.73 -9.55
CA GLN A 21 37.68 0.93 -9.13
C GLN A 21 36.56 1.93 -8.83
N LEU A 22 35.54 1.94 -9.71
CA LEU A 22 34.34 2.75 -9.52
C LEU A 22 33.78 2.43 -8.13
N GLN A 23 33.82 3.40 -7.22
CA GLN A 23 33.09 3.30 -5.97
C GLN A 23 31.61 3.16 -6.33
N ILE A 24 31.07 1.97 -6.13
CA ILE A 24 29.63 1.72 -6.24
C ILE A 24 29.01 2.47 -5.07
N HIS A 25 28.61 3.73 -5.31
CA HIS A 25 27.75 4.46 -4.40
C HIS A 25 26.42 3.73 -4.37
N HIS A 26 26.14 3.03 -3.27
CA HIS A 26 24.80 2.55 -2.97
C HIS A 26 23.90 3.77 -2.75
N TYR A 27 23.26 4.24 -3.83
CA TYR A 27 22.15 5.17 -3.75
C TYR A 27 20.91 4.43 -3.24
N TYR A 28 20.93 3.98 -2.00
CA TYR A 28 19.67 3.78 -1.31
C TYR A 28 19.13 5.17 -1.03
N ASN A 29 18.16 5.60 -1.86
CA ASN A 29 17.25 6.65 -1.44
C ASN A 29 16.62 6.15 -0.14
N ALA A 30 16.93 6.82 0.96
CA ALA A 30 16.25 6.58 2.22
C ALA A 30 14.74 6.65 1.92
N THR A 31 14.03 5.55 2.14
CA THR A 31 12.58 5.50 2.02
C THR A 31 12.03 6.71 2.79
N PRO A 32 11.26 7.62 2.16
CA PRO A 32 10.84 8.83 2.84
C PRO A 32 10.09 8.43 4.11
N LYS A 33 10.51 8.99 5.26
CA LYS A 33 9.80 8.88 6.56
C LYS A 33 8.47 9.66 6.54
N ASP A 34 7.76 9.64 5.43
CA ASP A 34 6.52 10.41 5.18
C ASP A 34 5.25 9.65 5.58
N GLU A 35 5.38 8.47 6.20
CA GLU A 35 4.22 7.72 6.73
C GLU A 35 3.35 8.60 7.65
N LYS A 36 3.98 9.43 8.51
CA LYS A 36 3.25 10.31 9.45
C LYS A 36 2.44 11.42 8.76
N LYS A 37 2.89 11.95 7.61
CA LYS A 37 2.13 12.96 6.87
C LYS A 37 0.94 12.33 6.15
N SER A 38 1.12 11.14 5.56
CA SER A 38 0.05 10.43 4.86
C SER A 38 -1.14 10.11 5.77
N VAL A 39 -0.87 9.67 7.01
CA VAL A 39 -1.91 9.31 7.98
C VAL A 39 -2.70 10.53 8.45
N LYS A 40 -2.04 11.67 8.64
CA LYS A 40 -2.73 12.90 9.08
C LYS A 40 -3.65 13.45 7.98
N THR A 41 -3.19 13.46 6.74
CA THR A 41 -4.00 13.88 5.59
C THR A 41 -5.16 12.91 5.34
N GLY A 42 -4.92 11.60 5.44
CA GLY A 42 -5.96 10.59 5.32
C GLY A 42 -7.02 10.72 6.41
N LYS A 43 -6.61 10.94 7.66
CA LYS A 43 -7.53 11.15 8.79
C LYS A 43 -8.45 12.35 8.57
N ASN A 44 -7.90 13.49 8.17
CA ASN A 44 -8.70 14.69 7.90
C ASN A 44 -9.72 14.46 6.77
N SER A 45 -9.31 13.78 5.70
CA SER A 45 -10.18 13.49 4.55
C SER A 45 -11.35 12.57 4.95
N ILE A 46 -11.05 11.50 5.71
CA ILE A 46 -12.07 10.59 6.25
C ILE A 46 -13.01 11.33 7.21
N THR A 47 -12.48 12.23 8.04
CA THR A 47 -13.30 13.06 8.94
C THR A 47 -14.27 13.96 8.15
N SER A 48 -13.82 14.62 7.08
CA SER A 48 -14.71 15.43 6.22
C SER A 48 -15.82 14.57 5.61
N CYS A 49 -15.45 13.43 5.00
CA CYS A 49 -16.42 12.51 4.40
C CYS A 49 -17.42 11.98 5.43
N GLY A 50 -16.97 11.69 6.65
CA GLY A 50 -17.83 11.24 7.74
C GLY A 50 -18.83 12.32 8.20
N VAL A 51 -18.40 13.59 8.24
CA VAL A 51 -19.30 14.71 8.53
C VAL A 51 -20.32 14.88 7.41
N GLU A 52 -19.88 14.86 6.14
CA GLU A 52 -20.77 14.98 4.97
C GLU A 52 -21.81 13.86 4.96
N PHE A 53 -21.41 12.61 5.17
CA PHE A 53 -22.33 11.47 5.28
C PHE A 53 -23.37 11.67 6.39
N VAL A 54 -22.96 12.14 7.56
CA VAL A 54 -23.90 12.35 8.68
C VAL A 54 -24.88 13.49 8.37
N VAL A 55 -24.39 14.60 7.82
CA VAL A 55 -25.19 15.80 7.56
C VAL A 55 -26.12 15.63 6.35
N GLN A 56 -25.60 15.13 5.24
CA GLN A 56 -26.35 14.99 3.99
C GLN A 56 -27.39 13.86 4.07
N ASP A 57 -27.04 12.74 4.71
CA ASP A 57 -27.94 11.58 4.79
C ASP A 57 -28.80 11.58 6.08
N GLY A 58 -28.71 12.64 6.89
CA GLY A 58 -29.47 12.78 8.14
C GLY A 58 -29.24 11.64 9.13
N ARG A 59 -28.00 11.15 9.23
CA ARG A 59 -27.64 10.04 10.11
C ARG A 59 -27.25 10.53 11.49
N ALA A 60 -27.23 9.63 12.46
CA ALA A 60 -26.73 9.94 13.79
C ALA A 60 -25.21 9.76 13.84
N PHE A 61 -24.49 10.67 14.52
CA PHE A 61 -23.02 10.63 14.63
C PHE A 61 -22.48 9.33 15.24
N ASN A 62 -23.24 8.71 16.15
CA ASN A 62 -22.88 7.44 16.78
C ASN A 62 -22.80 6.27 15.78
N LEU A 63 -23.43 6.38 14.60
CA LEU A 63 -23.40 5.36 13.56
C LEU A 63 -21.98 5.12 13.04
N LEU A 64 -21.13 6.16 13.02
CA LEU A 64 -19.71 6.06 12.63
C LEU A 64 -18.89 5.17 13.58
N GLN A 65 -19.38 4.92 14.80
CA GLN A 65 -18.75 4.04 15.79
C GLN A 65 -19.37 2.64 15.83
N SER A 66 -20.41 2.39 15.01
CA SER A 66 -21.08 1.09 15.00
C SER A 66 -20.18 -0.01 14.41
N SER A 67 -20.31 -1.22 14.93
CA SER A 67 -19.56 -2.39 14.45
C SER A 67 -19.86 -2.70 12.98
N GLY A 68 -21.10 -2.48 12.54
CA GLY A 68 -21.51 -2.63 11.14
C GLY A 68 -20.81 -1.65 10.21
N PHE A 69 -20.77 -0.37 10.58
CA PHE A 69 -20.07 0.66 9.82
C PHE A 69 -18.56 0.38 9.75
N PHE A 70 -17.94 0.01 10.87
CA PHE A 70 -16.52 -0.34 10.91
C PHE A 70 -16.19 -1.53 9.98
N ARG A 71 -17.05 -2.56 9.98
CA ARG A 71 -16.89 -3.71 9.09
C ARG A 71 -17.01 -3.33 7.62
N LEU A 72 -17.98 -2.48 7.27
CA LEU A 72 -18.14 -1.96 5.92
C LEU A 72 -16.90 -1.16 5.48
N ALA A 73 -16.48 -0.20 6.28
CA ALA A 73 -15.31 0.63 5.98
C ALA A 73 -14.06 -0.23 5.74
N LYS A 74 -13.81 -1.22 6.62
CA LYS A 74 -12.69 -2.16 6.45
C LYS A 74 -12.76 -2.93 5.13
N GLN A 75 -13.92 -3.47 4.77
CA GLN A 75 -14.09 -4.20 3.50
C GLN A 75 -13.86 -3.28 2.29
N THR A 76 -14.36 -2.05 2.31
CA THR A 76 -14.13 -1.07 1.24
C THR A 76 -12.64 -0.72 1.09
N PHE A 77 -11.92 -0.54 2.20
CA PHE A 77 -10.47 -0.34 2.16
C PHE A 77 -9.73 -1.56 1.60
N ASP A 78 -10.11 -2.77 2.03
CA ASP A 78 -9.50 -4.01 1.55
C ASP A 78 -9.76 -4.23 0.04
N ILE A 79 -10.93 -3.85 -0.46
CA ILE A 79 -11.24 -3.84 -1.90
C ILE A 79 -10.36 -2.81 -2.61
N GLY A 80 -10.28 -1.59 -2.10
CA GLY A 80 -9.43 -0.53 -2.66
C GLY A 80 -7.96 -0.92 -2.74
N ARG A 81 -7.44 -1.72 -1.80
CA ARG A 81 -6.08 -2.28 -1.84
C ARG A 81 -5.86 -3.30 -2.96
N ARG A 82 -6.90 -4.01 -3.39
CA ARG A 82 -6.83 -5.05 -4.42
C ARG A 82 -6.96 -4.49 -5.83
N ILE A 83 -7.57 -3.31 -5.97
CA ILE A 83 -7.77 -2.68 -7.26
C ILE A 83 -6.52 -1.86 -7.60
N SER A 84 -5.97 -2.08 -8.80
CA SER A 84 -4.79 -1.36 -9.29
C SER A 84 -5.07 0.13 -9.38
N SER A 85 -4.09 0.97 -9.03
CA SER A 85 -4.16 2.43 -9.11
C SER A 85 -4.44 2.99 -10.52
N SER A 86 -4.34 2.16 -11.55
CA SER A 86 -4.65 2.51 -12.94
C SER A 86 -6.10 2.25 -13.36
N THR A 87 -6.93 1.70 -12.47
CA THR A 87 -8.32 1.34 -12.78
C THR A 87 -9.26 2.39 -12.23
N ASN A 88 -10.01 3.07 -13.09
CA ASN A 88 -11.15 3.88 -12.65
C ASN A 88 -12.23 2.94 -12.14
N ILE A 89 -12.54 3.03 -10.85
CA ILE A 89 -13.58 2.23 -10.21
C ILE A 89 -14.87 3.01 -10.31
N ASP A 90 -15.88 2.41 -10.94
CA ASP A 90 -17.26 2.87 -10.80
C ASP A 90 -17.78 2.46 -9.41
N ILE A 91 -17.85 3.44 -8.50
CA ILE A 91 -18.31 3.22 -7.13
C ILE A 91 -19.82 2.93 -7.12
N GLU A 92 -20.60 3.53 -8.03
CA GLU A 92 -22.05 3.32 -8.08
C GLU A 92 -22.39 1.89 -8.49
N GLY A 93 -21.65 1.32 -9.43
CA GLY A 93 -21.76 -0.08 -9.81
C GLY A 93 -21.27 -1.07 -8.75
N LEU A 94 -20.40 -0.64 -7.83
CA LEU A 94 -19.87 -1.49 -6.75
C LEU A 94 -20.83 -1.58 -5.56
N LEU A 95 -21.56 -0.51 -5.25
CA LEU A 95 -22.45 -0.46 -4.11
C LEU A 95 -23.76 -1.22 -4.40
N PRO A 96 -24.23 -2.07 -3.47
CA PRO A 96 -25.48 -2.78 -3.66
C PRO A 96 -26.67 -1.81 -3.59
N THR A 97 -27.64 -2.00 -4.48
CA THR A 97 -28.91 -1.26 -4.40
C THR A 97 -29.70 -1.64 -3.14
N PRO A 98 -30.59 -0.77 -2.63
CA PRO A 98 -31.46 -1.09 -1.50
C PRO A 98 -32.21 -2.41 -1.70
N THR A 99 -32.71 -2.66 -2.91
CA THR A 99 -33.42 -3.90 -3.27
C THR A 99 -32.53 -5.13 -3.13
N THR A 100 -31.27 -5.05 -3.56
CA THR A 100 -30.30 -6.15 -3.41
C THR A 100 -30.04 -6.46 -1.94
N VAL A 101 -29.88 -5.43 -1.10
CA VAL A 101 -29.67 -5.61 0.34
C VAL A 101 -30.90 -6.25 0.99
N THR A 102 -32.12 -5.78 0.71
CA THR A 102 -33.36 -6.35 1.27
C THR A 102 -33.51 -7.83 0.93
N LYS A 103 -33.29 -8.21 -0.33
CA LYS A 103 -33.33 -9.62 -0.75
C LYS A 103 -32.30 -10.47 -0.02
N SER A 104 -31.08 -9.95 0.15
CA SER A 104 -30.01 -10.67 0.85
C SER A 104 -30.32 -10.90 2.33
N MET A 105 -31.04 -9.98 2.97
CA MET A 105 -31.46 -10.13 4.37
C MET A 105 -32.53 -11.22 4.53
N GLN A 106 -33.44 -11.38 3.56
CA GLN A 106 -34.47 -12.42 3.61
C GLN A 106 -33.92 -13.84 3.44
N ILE A 107 -32.75 -13.97 2.81
CA ILE A 107 -32.11 -15.27 2.55
C ILE A 107 -31.18 -15.67 3.71
N ASN A 108 -30.56 -14.70 4.38
CA ASN A 108 -29.56 -14.94 5.43
C ASN A 108 -30.06 -14.61 6.86
N GLY A 109 -31.32 -14.21 6.99
CA GLY A 109 -31.96 -13.81 8.25
C GLY A 109 -32.75 -14.92 8.91
#